data_AF-K9FEK5-F1
#
_entry.id   AF-K9FEK5-F1
#
_cell.length_a   1.000
_cell.length_b   1.000
_cell.length_c   1.000
_cell.angle_alpha   90.00
_cell.angle_beta   90.00
_cell.angle_gamma   90.00
#
_symmetry.space_group_name_H-M   'P 1'
#
loop_
_entity.id
_entity.type
_entity.pdbx_description
1 polymer ?
#
loop_
_entity_poly.entity_id
_entity_poly.type
_entity_poly.pdbx_seq_one_letter_code
_entity_poly.pdbx_strand_id
1 'polypeptide(L)'
;MLCFLSFSAVANALAYPSQEVLGVPAFSGLIDSPSKETVSEGAGPAPEGSTHDPILNTLQDLITALQVMQDRYFVMWQGTWPTSIDWTAAVLGTHVSAALSSLTSGPLDIPDTDELQGFSFFRLENTVNQFFSQTSAFYFSENSFSIRNQAYDDMLWVVLGWLENIKFQNLHSDLHYVSSNNNSGEPWYGTQFQNSAAHRARIFYELASAGWDKTLCEGGMIWSPYLIPYKNAITNELYISASIEMYLYFPGDSIDAPFFVDSQSTQPARKNPHDPLHLQAAVDGYEWLKNSKMTGIGGLYADGYHVSGWQSASNPGSKKCDELNSMVYTYNQGVVLSGLRGLWLATNSQKYLRDGHELVHQVLQATGWLNTSSQQWKGLGRGGVLEDACDSRGVCSQDGQTFKGIFFHHLSGFCRPLRPQEEQFLEDAILRHATDDDGTEVYEQHMKQCRAYGPWVRHNARAALMTRDSDGKFGTWWGRAYHQLDANEIVDSSTIPDDAVDYRNADDKIKSSTIGPMPKDYNDRGRGRTVETQSGGIAVLRALYQWQSYDAM
;
A
#
# COMPACT_ATOMS: atom_id res chain seq x y z
N MET A 1 -24.50 51.06 -4.34
CA MET A 1 -24.47 50.46 -2.98
C MET A 1 -25.27 49.18 -3.06
N LEU A 2 -24.76 47.96 -2.88
CA LEU A 2 -23.48 47.48 -2.35
C LEU A 2 -22.73 46.66 -3.41
N CYS A 3 -21.41 46.78 -3.43
CA CYS A 3 -20.49 46.02 -4.28
C CYS A 3 -20.27 44.61 -3.71
N PHE A 4 -20.44 43.59 -4.54
CA PHE A 4 -19.92 42.26 -4.27
C PHE A 4 -18.43 42.23 -4.65
N LEU A 5 -17.56 42.03 -3.66
CA LEU A 5 -16.15 41.75 -3.87
C LEU A 5 -16.00 40.26 -4.19
N SER A 6 -15.74 39.95 -5.46
CA SER A 6 -15.23 38.65 -5.87
C SER A 6 -13.75 38.57 -5.50
N PHE A 7 -13.39 37.76 -4.50
CA PHE A 7 -12.00 37.38 -4.30
C PHE A 7 -11.67 36.20 -5.22
N SER A 8 -11.05 36.51 -6.35
CA SER A 8 -10.28 35.52 -7.12
C SER A 8 -9.00 35.25 -6.34
N ALA A 9 -8.89 34.08 -5.71
CA ALA A 9 -7.63 33.63 -5.14
C ALA A 9 -6.70 33.22 -6.29
N VAL A 10 -5.90 34.16 -6.77
CA VAL A 10 -4.72 33.88 -7.58
C VAL A 10 -3.68 33.26 -6.65
N ALA A 11 -3.48 31.95 -6.74
CA ALA A 11 -2.36 31.28 -6.10
C ALA A 11 -1.07 31.70 -6.82
N ASN A 12 -0.50 32.85 -6.41
CA ASN A 12 0.87 33.19 -6.75
C ASN A 12 1.79 32.29 -5.91
N ALA A 13 2.27 31.20 -6.52
CA ALA A 13 3.43 30.47 -6.05
C ALA A 13 4.67 31.37 -6.18
N LEU A 14 4.92 32.20 -5.17
CA LEU A 14 6.20 32.87 -5.00
C LEU A 14 7.14 31.89 -4.28
N ALA A 15 8.02 31.27 -5.06
CA ALA A 15 9.19 30.59 -4.55
C ALA A 15 10.05 31.58 -3.78
N TYR A 16 10.09 31.47 -2.45
CA TYR A 16 11.09 32.15 -1.64
C TYR A 16 12.41 31.36 -1.69
N PRO A 17 13.56 32.01 -1.92
CA PRO A 17 14.86 31.35 -1.91
C PRO A 17 15.22 30.87 -0.49
N SER A 18 15.95 29.76 -0.44
CA SER A 18 16.45 29.11 0.79
C SER A 18 17.14 30.10 1.72
N GLN A 19 16.61 30.28 2.93
CA GLN A 19 17.34 30.92 4.01
C GLN A 19 18.25 29.89 4.68
N GLU A 20 19.54 30.24 4.78
CA GLU A 20 20.59 29.47 5.44
C GLU A 20 20.21 29.14 6.88
N VAL A 21 20.37 27.86 7.24
CA VAL A 21 20.24 27.38 8.61
C VAL A 21 21.41 27.93 9.43
N LEU A 22 21.10 28.74 10.43
CA LEU A 22 22.04 29.18 11.46
C LEU A 22 22.62 27.96 12.19
N GLY A 23 23.94 27.85 12.18
CA GLY A 23 24.70 26.71 12.66
C GLY A 23 24.59 26.42 14.16
N VAL A 24 24.70 25.14 14.50
CA VAL A 24 24.85 24.63 15.87
C VAL A 24 26.25 23.98 15.97
N PRO A 25 26.98 24.10 17.10
CA PRO A 25 28.43 23.93 17.13
C PRO A 25 28.90 22.49 17.00
N ALA A 26 30.03 22.32 16.31
CA ALA A 26 30.75 21.06 16.14
C ALA A 26 31.35 20.55 17.46
N PHE A 27 31.08 19.30 17.80
CA PHE A 27 31.89 18.53 18.74
C PHE A 27 32.96 17.76 17.95
N SER A 28 34.21 18.15 18.15
CA SER A 28 35.41 17.50 17.61
C SER A 28 35.76 16.25 18.42
N GLY A 29 35.77 15.09 17.78
CA GLY A 29 36.41 13.86 18.27
C GLY A 29 37.44 13.39 17.25
N LEU A 30 38.70 13.32 17.67
CA LEU A 30 39.86 13.01 16.83
C LEU A 30 39.81 11.61 16.21
N ILE A 31 40.31 11.56 14.98
CA ILE A 31 40.75 10.38 14.23
C ILE A 31 42.08 9.89 14.83
N ASP A 32 42.21 8.58 15.00
CA ASP A 32 43.49 7.89 14.74
C ASP A 32 43.26 6.44 14.28
N SER A 33 44.04 6.01 13.31
CA SER A 33 44.14 4.65 12.74
C SER A 33 45.62 4.27 12.70
N PRO A 34 46.03 3.08 12.24
CA PRO A 34 45.67 1.73 12.68
C PRO A 34 46.95 0.94 13.07
N SER A 35 46.84 -0.21 13.77
CA SER A 35 47.96 -1.16 13.76
C SER A 35 47.61 -2.60 14.15
N LYS A 36 48.04 -3.49 13.23
CA LYS A 36 48.61 -4.84 13.40
C LYS A 36 47.69 -6.06 13.49
N GLU A 37 47.85 -6.88 12.45
CA GLU A 37 47.58 -8.30 12.33
C GLU A 37 48.07 -9.10 13.54
N THR A 38 47.28 -10.09 13.95
CA THR A 38 47.81 -11.32 14.53
C THR A 38 46.92 -12.49 14.09
N VAL A 39 47.55 -13.47 13.45
CA VAL A 39 46.99 -14.75 13.01
C VAL A 39 46.71 -15.63 14.23
N SER A 40 45.55 -16.28 14.29
CA SER A 40 45.38 -17.52 15.05
C SER A 40 44.35 -18.42 14.36
N GLU A 41 44.80 -19.64 14.06
CA GLU A 41 44.01 -20.77 13.59
C GLU A 41 43.00 -21.23 14.65
N GLY A 42 41.85 -21.73 14.18
CA GLY A 42 40.82 -22.33 15.02
C GLY A 42 39.48 -22.44 14.30
N ALA A 43 39.41 -23.27 13.25
CA ALA A 43 38.16 -23.59 12.58
C ALA A 43 37.31 -24.53 13.46
N GLY A 44 36.52 -23.95 14.36
CA GLY A 44 35.37 -24.59 14.96
C GLY A 44 34.18 -24.59 13.97
N PRO A 45 33.25 -25.55 14.08
CA PRO A 45 32.06 -25.54 13.24
C PRO A 45 31.27 -24.25 13.50
N ALA A 46 30.84 -23.58 12.43
CA ALA A 46 30.00 -22.38 12.52
C ALA A 46 28.76 -22.71 13.39
N PRO A 47 28.40 -21.85 14.35
CA PRO A 47 27.18 -22.08 15.12
C PRO A 47 26.01 -22.10 14.14
N GLU A 48 25.15 -23.12 14.27
CA GLU A 48 23.86 -23.15 13.58
C GLU A 48 23.12 -21.86 13.93
N GLY A 49 23.01 -20.93 12.96
CA GLY A 49 22.34 -19.65 13.17
C GLY A 49 20.91 -19.89 13.61
N SER A 50 20.47 -19.16 14.65
CA SER A 50 19.13 -19.35 15.18
C SER A 50 18.10 -18.98 14.10
N THR A 51 16.96 -19.67 14.06
CA THR A 51 15.83 -19.27 13.19
C THR A 51 15.32 -17.86 13.48
N HIS A 52 15.66 -17.30 14.65
CA HIS A 52 15.29 -15.96 15.08
C HIS A 52 16.17 -14.85 14.49
N ASP A 53 17.43 -15.13 14.13
CA ASP A 53 18.37 -14.09 13.63
C ASP A 53 17.85 -13.41 12.34
N PRO A 54 17.29 -14.12 11.34
CA PRO A 54 16.74 -13.48 10.14
C PRO A 54 15.47 -12.65 10.39
N ILE A 55 14.62 -13.05 11.34
CA ILE A 55 13.39 -12.33 11.70
C ILE A 55 13.75 -11.03 12.41
N LEU A 56 14.66 -11.09 13.37
CA LEU A 56 15.15 -9.94 14.13
C LEU A 56 15.80 -8.89 13.24
N ASN A 57 16.64 -9.30 12.30
CA ASN A 57 17.25 -8.38 11.34
C ASN A 57 16.19 -7.66 10.50
N THR A 58 15.19 -8.39 10.02
CA THR A 58 14.10 -7.81 9.22
C THR A 58 13.22 -6.87 10.06
N LEU A 59 12.96 -7.23 11.32
CA LEU A 59 12.24 -6.37 12.27
C LEU A 59 13.00 -5.06 12.51
N GLN A 60 14.32 -5.15 12.74
CA GLN A 60 15.16 -3.98 12.91
C GLN A 60 15.16 -3.10 11.65
N ASP A 61 15.28 -3.69 10.46
CA ASP A 61 15.20 -2.98 9.19
C ASP A 61 13.83 -2.28 9.01
N LEU A 62 12.72 -2.95 9.36
CA LEU A 62 11.37 -2.39 9.28
C LEU A 62 11.17 -1.21 10.24
N ILE A 63 11.58 -1.35 11.51
CA ILE A 63 11.52 -0.27 12.50
C ILE A 63 12.39 0.90 12.06
N THR A 64 13.61 0.64 11.58
CA THR A 64 14.51 1.67 11.04
C THR A 64 13.86 2.40 9.86
N ALA A 65 13.20 1.67 8.95
CA ALA A 65 12.51 2.27 7.82
C ALA A 65 11.33 3.16 8.25
N LEU A 66 10.56 2.74 9.26
CA LEU A 66 9.49 3.56 9.86
C LEU A 66 10.06 4.82 10.53
N GLN A 67 11.15 4.69 11.30
CA GLN A 67 11.82 5.84 11.92
C GLN A 67 12.29 6.83 10.85
N VAL A 68 12.93 6.39 9.77
CA VAL A 68 13.30 7.29 8.66
C VAL A 68 12.07 7.97 8.06
N MET A 69 10.98 7.23 7.84
CA MET A 69 9.73 7.81 7.31
C MET A 69 9.18 8.90 8.23
N GLN A 70 9.12 8.63 9.53
CA GLN A 70 8.46 9.49 10.50
C GLN A 70 9.36 10.62 11.02
N ASP A 71 10.68 10.47 11.02
CA ASP A 71 11.61 11.49 11.51
C ASP A 71 12.09 12.43 10.38
N ARG A 72 12.12 11.95 9.13
CA ARG A 72 12.62 12.73 7.99
C ARG A 72 11.52 13.33 7.13
N TYR A 73 10.35 12.70 7.04
CA TYR A 73 9.29 13.15 6.13
C TYR A 73 8.02 13.61 6.84
N PHE A 74 7.71 13.10 8.04
CA PHE A 74 6.53 13.52 8.79
C PHE A 74 6.82 14.76 9.64
N VAL A 75 5.96 15.76 9.57
CA VAL A 75 6.10 17.00 10.33
C VAL A 75 5.03 17.04 11.42
N MET A 76 5.44 16.75 12.66
CA MET A 76 4.53 16.54 13.79
C MET A 76 3.53 17.68 14.01
N TRP A 77 3.94 18.94 13.91
CA TRP A 77 3.04 20.09 14.13
C TRP A 77 2.09 20.33 12.96
N GLN A 78 2.43 19.86 11.75
CA GLN A 78 1.51 19.84 10.61
C GLN A 78 0.63 18.59 10.64
N GLY A 79 1.06 17.53 11.32
CA GLY A 79 0.38 16.24 11.39
C GLY A 79 0.47 15.41 10.12
N THR A 80 1.28 15.79 9.12
CA THR A 80 1.29 15.14 7.80
C THR A 80 2.70 14.99 7.22
N TRP A 81 2.81 14.31 6.08
CA TRP A 81 4.00 14.26 5.23
C TRP A 81 3.91 15.37 4.17
N PRO A 82 4.53 16.56 4.37
CA PRO A 82 4.21 17.74 3.57
C PRO A 82 4.65 17.65 2.10
N THR A 83 5.52 16.70 1.77
CA THR A 83 5.98 16.45 0.40
C THR A 83 5.08 15.48 -0.37
N SER A 84 4.17 14.78 0.30
CA SER A 84 3.18 13.91 -0.34
C SER A 84 2.04 14.73 -0.95
N ILE A 85 1.33 14.15 -1.91
CA ILE A 85 0.03 14.65 -2.38
C ILE A 85 -1.10 13.92 -1.64
N ASP A 86 -2.31 14.49 -1.70
CA ASP A 86 -3.43 14.09 -0.85
C ASP A 86 -3.68 12.56 -0.81
N TRP A 87 -3.84 11.89 -1.96
CA TRP A 87 -4.10 10.44 -1.99
C TRP A 87 -2.87 9.61 -1.60
N THR A 88 -1.66 10.03 -1.97
CA THR A 88 -0.44 9.33 -1.53
C THR A 88 -0.32 9.40 -0.02
N ALA A 89 -0.65 10.54 0.63
CA ALA A 89 -0.65 10.67 2.08
C ALA A 89 -1.59 9.67 2.77
N ALA A 90 -2.77 9.42 2.18
CA ALA A 90 -3.67 8.37 2.66
C ALA A 90 -3.00 6.99 2.61
N VAL A 91 -2.33 6.65 1.51
CA VAL A 91 -1.56 5.40 1.36
C VAL A 91 -0.40 5.32 2.36
N LEU A 92 0.32 6.42 2.62
CA LEU A 92 1.38 6.46 3.63
C LEU A 92 0.81 6.10 5.02
N GLY A 93 -0.32 6.69 5.40
CA GLY A 93 -1.04 6.37 6.63
C GLY A 93 -1.49 4.91 6.71
N THR A 94 -1.96 4.35 5.60
CA THR A 94 -2.28 2.91 5.47
C THR A 94 -1.05 2.05 5.76
N HIS A 95 0.09 2.34 5.14
CA HIS A 95 1.31 1.56 5.32
C HIS A 95 1.86 1.63 6.74
N VAL A 96 1.77 2.79 7.41
CA VAL A 96 2.13 2.92 8.83
C VAL A 96 1.21 2.07 9.70
N SER A 97 -0.12 2.18 9.55
CA SER A 97 -1.10 1.39 10.30
C SER A 97 -0.92 -0.13 10.07
N ALA A 98 -0.62 -0.53 8.84
CA ALA A 98 -0.38 -1.91 8.46
C ALA A 98 0.95 -2.45 9.03
N ALA A 99 1.99 -1.61 9.10
CA ALA A 99 3.25 -1.95 9.75
C ALA A 99 3.06 -2.14 11.25
N LEU A 100 2.30 -1.25 11.91
CA LEU A 100 1.93 -1.39 13.33
C LEU A 100 1.19 -2.69 13.62
N SER A 101 0.25 -3.09 12.75
CA SER A 101 -0.39 -4.41 12.84
C SER A 101 0.62 -5.56 12.78
N SER A 102 1.66 -5.42 11.97
CA SER A 102 2.67 -6.47 11.81
C SER A 102 3.58 -6.55 13.03
N LEU A 103 4.02 -5.40 13.55
CA LEU A 103 4.78 -5.32 14.81
C LEU A 103 4.00 -5.95 15.97
N THR A 104 2.70 -5.65 16.05
CA THR A 104 1.78 -6.15 17.07
C THR A 104 1.59 -7.67 17.03
N SER A 105 1.50 -8.26 15.83
CA SER A 105 1.32 -9.71 15.64
C SER A 105 2.62 -10.50 15.54
N GLY A 106 3.77 -9.84 15.67
CA GLY A 106 5.07 -10.49 15.62
C GLY A 106 5.34 -11.40 16.83
N PRO A 107 6.30 -12.34 16.73
CA PRO A 107 6.71 -13.16 17.86
C PRO A 107 7.28 -12.30 18.99
N LEU A 108 6.62 -12.32 20.15
CA LEU A 108 7.05 -11.61 21.37
C LEU A 108 8.11 -12.39 22.18
N ASP A 109 8.19 -13.71 21.99
CA ASP A 109 9.07 -14.62 22.74
C ASP A 109 10.46 -14.75 22.10
N ILE A 110 11.16 -13.63 21.92
CA ILE A 110 12.57 -13.66 21.55
C ILE A 110 13.39 -13.57 22.85
N PRO A 111 14.11 -14.64 23.25
CA PRO A 111 14.76 -14.69 24.55
C PRO A 111 15.82 -13.59 24.72
N ASP A 112 15.75 -12.88 25.85
CA ASP A 112 16.77 -11.93 26.30
C ASP A 112 18.12 -12.66 26.39
N THR A 113 19.05 -12.33 25.50
CA THR A 113 20.46 -12.71 25.61
C THR A 113 21.32 -11.45 25.50
N ASP A 114 22.48 -11.43 26.14
CA ASP A 114 23.28 -10.23 26.45
C ASP A 114 23.73 -9.38 25.23
N GLU A 115 23.57 -9.87 23.99
CA GLU A 115 23.89 -9.13 22.76
C GLU A 115 22.66 -8.47 22.08
N LEU A 116 21.45 -8.81 22.54
CA LEU A 116 20.18 -8.28 22.05
C LEU A 116 19.27 -8.05 23.27
N GLN A 117 19.19 -6.82 23.77
CA GLN A 117 18.07 -6.44 24.63
C GLN A 117 16.79 -6.68 23.84
N GLY A 118 16.10 -7.78 24.17
CA GLY A 118 14.92 -8.27 23.49
C GLY A 118 13.91 -7.15 23.37
N PHE A 119 13.09 -7.24 22.33
CA PHE A 119 11.97 -6.33 22.13
C PHE A 119 10.96 -6.58 23.26
N SER A 120 11.26 -6.07 24.46
CA SER A 120 10.36 -6.20 25.60
C SER A 120 9.02 -5.63 25.20
N PHE A 121 7.95 -6.21 25.71
CA PHE A 121 6.60 -5.71 25.47
C PHE A 121 6.52 -4.18 25.61
N PHE A 122 7.23 -3.60 26.59
CA PHE A 122 7.34 -2.15 26.78
C PHE A 122 7.99 -1.37 25.61
N ARG A 123 9.01 -1.92 24.95
CA ARG A 123 9.63 -1.31 23.75
C ARG A 123 8.71 -1.38 22.55
N LEU A 124 8.03 -2.52 22.37
CA LEU A 124 6.99 -2.66 21.37
C LEU A 124 5.90 -1.62 21.60
N GLU A 125 5.36 -1.56 22.80
CA GLU A 125 4.35 -0.61 23.21
C GLU A 125 4.78 0.83 22.95
N ASN A 126 5.98 1.23 23.38
CA ASN A 126 6.45 2.58 23.12
C ASN A 126 6.54 2.91 21.62
N THR A 127 7.02 1.95 20.81
CA THR A 127 7.14 2.11 19.35
C THR A 127 5.76 2.21 18.68
N VAL A 128 4.84 1.31 19.07
CA VAL A 128 3.46 1.28 18.57
C VAL A 128 2.74 2.58 18.92
N ASN A 129 2.80 3.00 20.18
CA ASN A 129 2.14 4.21 20.66
C ASN A 129 2.72 5.49 20.02
N GLN A 130 4.04 5.53 19.77
CA GLN A 130 4.70 6.64 19.08
C GLN A 130 4.16 6.83 17.66
N PHE A 131 4.20 5.79 16.83
CA PHE A 131 3.75 5.88 15.44
C PHE A 131 2.23 6.00 15.36
N PHE A 132 1.47 5.34 16.26
CA PHE A 132 0.03 5.53 16.32
C PHE A 132 -0.34 6.99 16.60
N SER A 133 0.34 7.65 17.54
CA SER A 133 0.10 9.07 17.83
C SER A 133 0.31 9.97 16.61
N GLN A 134 1.25 9.62 15.72
CA GLN A 134 1.46 10.32 14.45
C GLN A 134 0.32 10.05 13.45
N THR A 135 -0.19 8.81 13.36
CA THR A 135 -1.40 8.52 12.57
C THR A 135 -2.64 9.24 13.10
N SER A 136 -2.75 9.41 14.43
CA SER A 136 -3.82 10.21 15.05
C SER A 136 -3.67 11.69 14.72
N ALA A 137 -2.45 12.24 14.69
CA ALA A 137 -2.21 13.60 14.23
C ALA A 137 -2.55 13.78 12.74
N PHE A 138 -2.28 12.76 11.91
CA PHE A 138 -2.67 12.72 10.51
C PHE A 138 -4.17 12.81 10.30
N TYR A 139 -4.98 12.14 11.11
CA TYR A 139 -6.45 12.24 11.02
C TYR A 139 -6.98 13.69 10.99
N PHE A 140 -6.39 14.55 11.83
CA PHE A 140 -6.81 15.95 11.97
C PHE A 140 -6.23 16.87 10.90
N SER A 141 -5.15 16.47 10.22
CA SER A 141 -4.46 17.27 9.20
C SER A 141 -4.66 16.78 7.77
N GLU A 142 -5.18 15.56 7.59
CA GLU A 142 -5.58 15.03 6.29
C GLU A 142 -6.49 16.04 5.60
N ASN A 143 -6.15 16.39 4.35
CA ASN A 143 -6.83 17.38 3.53
C ASN A 143 -8.19 16.86 3.00
N SER A 144 -9.03 16.41 3.92
CA SER A 144 -10.29 15.74 3.63
C SER A 144 -11.32 16.66 2.98
N PHE A 145 -11.13 17.98 3.02
CA PHE A 145 -11.98 18.89 2.25
C PHE A 145 -11.63 18.84 0.76
N SER A 146 -10.34 18.86 0.42
CA SER A 146 -9.85 18.75 -0.96
C SER A 146 -10.24 17.40 -1.58
N ILE A 147 -9.95 16.29 -0.89
CA ILE A 147 -10.10 14.92 -1.44
C ILE A 147 -11.56 14.62 -1.82
N ARG A 148 -12.55 15.20 -1.14
CA ARG A 148 -13.98 15.03 -1.49
C ARG A 148 -14.36 15.56 -2.86
N ASN A 149 -13.50 16.37 -3.47
CA ASN A 149 -13.69 16.94 -4.79
C ASN A 149 -12.67 16.40 -5.80
N GLN A 150 -11.93 15.33 -5.45
CA GLN A 150 -10.98 14.66 -6.33
C GLN A 150 -11.63 13.47 -7.05
N ALA A 151 -10.84 12.63 -7.72
CA ALA A 151 -11.37 11.47 -8.40
C ALA A 151 -11.77 10.38 -7.39
N TYR A 152 -12.53 9.39 -7.86
CA TYR A 152 -13.12 8.40 -6.97
C TYR A 152 -12.07 7.43 -6.39
N ASP A 153 -10.97 7.18 -7.10
CA ASP A 153 -9.81 6.47 -6.55
C ASP A 153 -9.17 7.22 -5.38
N ASP A 154 -8.95 8.55 -5.49
CA ASP A 154 -8.42 9.37 -4.38
C ASP A 154 -9.27 9.20 -3.11
N MET A 155 -10.60 9.19 -3.26
CA MET A 155 -11.54 8.99 -2.15
C MET A 155 -11.45 7.59 -1.56
N LEU A 156 -11.31 6.55 -2.39
CA LEU A 156 -11.28 5.16 -1.93
C LEU A 156 -9.97 4.81 -1.22
N TRP A 157 -8.85 5.48 -1.54
CA TRP A 157 -7.62 5.37 -0.75
C TRP A 157 -7.82 5.79 0.71
N VAL A 158 -8.60 6.85 0.94
CA VAL A 158 -8.99 7.29 2.30
C VAL A 158 -9.81 6.21 2.99
N VAL A 159 -10.77 5.60 2.30
CA VAL A 159 -11.60 4.52 2.87
C VAL A 159 -10.74 3.35 3.36
N LEU A 160 -9.87 2.83 2.51
CA LEU A 160 -8.99 1.71 2.87
C LEU A 160 -8.01 2.07 3.99
N GLY A 161 -7.47 3.30 3.99
CA GLY A 161 -6.55 3.73 5.04
C GLY A 161 -7.17 3.77 6.43
N TRP A 162 -8.38 4.32 6.55
CA TRP A 162 -9.07 4.36 7.85
C TRP A 162 -9.62 3.00 8.27
N LEU A 163 -9.99 2.12 7.33
CA LEU A 163 -10.32 0.72 7.65
C LEU A 163 -9.09 -0.06 8.13
N GLU A 164 -7.92 0.10 7.51
CA GLU A 164 -6.67 -0.50 8.00
C GLU A 164 -6.29 0.00 9.39
N ASN A 165 -6.53 1.30 9.67
CA ASN A 165 -6.34 1.88 10.99
C ASN A 165 -7.27 1.26 12.05
N ILE A 166 -8.54 0.99 11.71
CA ILE A 166 -9.49 0.28 12.60
C ILE A 166 -9.04 -1.17 12.83
N LYS A 167 -8.65 -1.88 11.77
CA LYS A 167 -8.13 -3.27 11.87
C LYS A 167 -6.94 -3.35 12.83
N PHE A 168 -6.02 -2.39 12.76
CA PHE A 168 -4.89 -2.30 13.67
C PHE A 168 -5.34 -2.11 15.13
N GLN A 169 -6.24 -1.14 15.39
CA GLN A 169 -6.74 -0.86 16.75
C GLN A 169 -7.41 -2.09 17.37
N ASN A 170 -8.26 -2.80 16.62
CA ASN A 170 -8.89 -4.05 17.08
C ASN A 170 -7.84 -5.11 17.38
N LEU A 171 -6.96 -5.40 16.41
CA LEU A 171 -5.93 -6.42 16.54
C LEU A 171 -5.03 -6.22 17.76
N HIS A 172 -4.59 -4.99 17.99
CA HIS A 172 -3.72 -4.66 19.09
C HIS A 172 -4.43 -4.77 20.44
N SER A 173 -5.70 -4.35 20.52
CA SER A 173 -6.53 -4.54 21.70
C SER A 173 -6.78 -6.02 22.01
N ASP A 174 -7.14 -6.81 20.99
CA ASP A 174 -7.48 -8.22 21.13
C ASP A 174 -6.29 -9.07 21.55
N LEU A 175 -5.08 -8.76 21.05
CA LEU A 175 -3.89 -9.56 21.36
C LEU A 175 -3.26 -9.20 22.72
N HIS A 176 -3.30 -7.94 23.14
CA HIS A 176 -2.48 -7.46 24.28
C HIS A 176 -3.26 -6.90 25.46
N TYR A 177 -4.54 -6.58 25.30
CA TYR A 177 -5.33 -5.86 26.33
C TYR A 177 -6.57 -6.61 26.78
N VAL A 178 -7.32 -7.20 25.84
CA VAL A 178 -8.55 -7.95 26.15
C VAL A 178 -8.19 -9.42 26.34
N SER A 179 -8.27 -9.90 27.57
CA SER A 179 -8.08 -11.34 27.83
C SER A 179 -9.32 -12.12 27.40
N SER A 180 -9.13 -13.13 26.56
CA SER A 180 -10.19 -14.08 26.13
C SER A 180 -10.88 -14.81 27.30
N ASN A 181 -10.30 -14.80 28.50
CA ASN A 181 -10.79 -15.56 29.66
C ASN A 181 -11.44 -14.70 30.77
N ASN A 182 -11.39 -13.37 30.72
CA ASN A 182 -11.99 -12.51 31.74
C ASN A 182 -12.55 -11.22 31.11
N ASN A 183 -13.84 -10.94 31.34
CA ASN A 183 -14.53 -9.68 31.00
C ASN A 183 -13.99 -8.45 31.77
N SER A 184 -12.72 -8.44 32.18
CA SER A 184 -12.09 -7.44 33.03
C SER A 184 -10.92 -6.68 32.39
N GLY A 185 -10.60 -6.95 31.12
CA GLY A 185 -9.60 -6.19 30.37
C GLY A 185 -10.22 -4.93 29.75
N GLU A 186 -9.64 -3.77 29.99
CA GLU A 186 -9.98 -2.54 29.26
C GLU A 186 -9.33 -2.57 27.86
N PRO A 187 -10.02 -2.14 26.80
CA PRO A 187 -9.44 -2.09 25.47
C PRO A 187 -8.26 -1.12 25.43
N TRP A 188 -7.34 -1.33 24.48
CA TRP A 188 -6.23 -0.41 24.27
C TRP A 188 -6.73 1.02 24.01
N TYR A 189 -6.07 2.03 24.59
CA TYR A 189 -6.54 3.43 24.49
C TYR A 189 -6.73 3.90 23.05
N GLY A 190 -5.95 3.35 22.11
CA GLY A 190 -6.04 3.72 20.70
C GLY A 190 -7.43 3.48 20.12
N THR A 191 -8.18 2.49 20.64
CA THR A 191 -9.56 2.19 20.21
C THR A 191 -10.54 3.37 20.36
N GLN A 192 -10.22 4.39 21.16
CA GLN A 192 -11.04 5.61 21.25
C GLN A 192 -11.15 6.37 19.92
N PHE A 193 -10.22 6.16 18.98
CA PHE A 193 -10.23 6.80 17.67
C PHE A 193 -11.05 6.04 16.61
N GLN A 194 -11.56 4.85 16.93
CA GLN A 194 -12.31 4.01 15.98
C GLN A 194 -13.52 4.72 15.38
N ASN A 195 -14.33 5.39 16.20
CA ASN A 195 -15.51 6.12 15.71
C ASN A 195 -15.13 7.23 14.71
N SER A 196 -14.00 7.90 14.93
CA SER A 196 -13.51 8.95 14.03
C SER A 196 -13.03 8.38 12.69
N ALA A 197 -12.27 7.28 12.74
CA ALA A 197 -11.83 6.56 11.55
C ALA A 197 -13.03 5.99 10.76
N ALA A 198 -13.99 5.40 11.46
CA ALA A 198 -15.20 4.82 10.87
C ALA A 198 -16.04 5.89 10.18
N HIS A 199 -16.23 7.05 10.82
CA HIS A 199 -16.91 8.18 10.23
C HIS A 199 -16.23 8.65 8.93
N ARG A 200 -14.89 8.78 8.93
CA ARG A 200 -14.13 9.16 7.74
C ARG A 200 -14.30 8.13 6.61
N ALA A 201 -14.16 6.85 6.92
CA ALA A 201 -14.36 5.77 5.96
C ALA A 201 -15.77 5.80 5.34
N ARG A 202 -16.83 5.93 6.16
CA ARG A 202 -18.21 6.00 5.67
C ARG A 202 -18.45 7.19 4.74
N ILE A 203 -18.04 8.40 5.13
CA ILE A 203 -18.25 9.61 4.33
C ILE A 203 -17.59 9.48 2.96
N PHE A 204 -16.33 9.03 2.92
CA PHE A 204 -15.62 8.88 1.66
C PHE A 204 -16.14 7.71 0.82
N TYR A 205 -16.58 6.61 1.43
CA TYR A 205 -17.19 5.49 0.73
C TYR A 205 -18.53 5.88 0.08
N GLU A 206 -19.38 6.61 0.80
CA GLU A 206 -20.66 7.09 0.26
C GLU A 206 -20.46 8.07 -0.91
N LEU A 207 -19.48 8.97 -0.81
CA LEU A 207 -19.11 9.88 -1.90
C LEU A 207 -18.56 9.13 -3.12
N ALA A 208 -17.62 8.19 -2.89
CA ALA A 208 -17.00 7.43 -3.96
C ALA A 208 -18.00 6.51 -4.67
N SER A 209 -18.91 5.89 -3.93
CA SER A 209 -19.91 4.96 -4.48
C SER A 209 -20.80 5.58 -5.56
N ALA A 210 -20.88 6.92 -5.64
CA ALA A 210 -21.58 7.61 -6.71
C ALA A 210 -20.98 7.39 -8.11
N GLY A 211 -19.72 6.96 -8.19
CA GLY A 211 -19.06 6.67 -9.47
C GLY A 211 -19.44 5.32 -10.08
N TRP A 212 -20.14 4.45 -9.35
CA TRP A 212 -20.65 3.17 -9.87
C TRP A 212 -21.98 3.35 -10.59
N ASP A 213 -22.03 2.96 -11.87
CA ASP A 213 -23.27 2.92 -12.64
C ASP A 213 -23.27 1.81 -13.71
N LYS A 214 -24.45 1.52 -14.25
CA LYS A 214 -24.66 0.56 -15.36
C LYS A 214 -25.01 1.23 -16.70
N THR A 215 -24.89 2.57 -16.77
CA THR A 215 -25.22 3.35 -17.98
C THR A 215 -24.19 3.14 -19.09
N LEU A 216 -22.93 2.94 -18.70
CA LEU A 216 -21.81 2.57 -19.57
C LEU A 216 -21.21 1.25 -19.10
N CYS A 217 -20.77 0.43 -20.05
CA CYS A 217 -20.09 -0.84 -19.80
C CYS A 217 -20.86 -1.85 -18.94
N GLU A 218 -22.18 -1.74 -18.85
CA GLU A 218 -23.05 -2.62 -18.07
C GLU A 218 -22.72 -2.68 -16.55
N GLY A 219 -21.89 -1.76 -16.06
CA GLY A 219 -21.38 -1.73 -14.69
C GLY A 219 -20.02 -1.05 -14.62
N GLY A 220 -19.42 -1.04 -13.44
CA GLY A 220 -18.09 -0.48 -13.20
C GLY A 220 -18.12 0.97 -12.76
N MET A 221 -17.09 1.36 -12.02
CA MET A 221 -16.82 2.74 -11.65
C MET A 221 -16.15 3.51 -12.79
N ILE A 222 -16.62 4.73 -13.01
CA ILE A 222 -15.81 5.74 -13.72
C ILE A 222 -14.70 6.24 -12.79
N TRP A 223 -13.58 6.68 -13.35
CA TRP A 223 -12.45 7.20 -12.58
C TRP A 223 -12.80 8.51 -11.87
N SER A 224 -13.33 9.48 -12.62
CA SER A 224 -13.59 10.84 -12.15
C SER A 224 -14.92 11.34 -12.70
N PRO A 225 -15.73 12.08 -11.91
CA PRO A 225 -16.96 12.69 -12.41
C PRO A 225 -16.70 13.93 -13.30
N TYR A 226 -15.46 14.40 -13.40
CA TYR A 226 -15.10 15.65 -14.09
C TYR A 226 -14.44 15.43 -15.45
N LEU A 227 -14.05 14.20 -15.77
CA LEU A 227 -13.29 13.86 -16.98
C LEU A 227 -14.14 13.04 -17.96
N ILE A 228 -13.62 12.83 -19.16
CA ILE A 228 -14.19 11.88 -20.12
C ILE A 228 -14.31 10.52 -19.42
N PRO A 229 -15.44 9.80 -19.55
CA PRO A 229 -15.61 8.51 -18.91
C PRO A 229 -14.45 7.56 -19.22
N TYR A 230 -13.81 7.14 -18.15
CA TYR A 230 -12.72 6.18 -18.16
C TYR A 230 -12.98 5.21 -17.02
N LYS A 231 -13.25 3.94 -17.33
CA LYS A 231 -13.42 2.89 -16.32
C LYS A 231 -12.09 2.21 -16.15
N ASN A 232 -11.32 2.64 -15.16
CA ASN A 232 -9.97 2.15 -14.92
C ASN A 232 -9.94 1.01 -13.89
N ALA A 233 -8.87 0.24 -13.91
CA ALA A 233 -8.69 -0.89 -13.01
C ALA A 233 -8.64 -0.40 -11.57
N ILE A 234 -7.79 0.59 -11.28
CA ILE A 234 -7.54 1.04 -9.91
C ILE A 234 -8.81 1.47 -9.16
N THR A 235 -9.68 2.30 -9.76
CA THR A 235 -10.91 2.75 -9.09
C THR A 235 -11.85 1.58 -8.82
N ASN A 236 -11.93 0.61 -9.72
CA ASN A 236 -12.79 -0.56 -9.56
C ASN A 236 -12.24 -1.56 -8.54
N GLU A 237 -10.93 -1.81 -8.54
CA GLU A 237 -10.27 -2.67 -7.55
C GLU A 237 -10.37 -2.08 -6.14
N LEU A 238 -10.17 -0.76 -6.02
CA LEU A 238 -10.38 -0.01 -4.79
C LEU A 238 -11.83 -0.10 -4.31
N TYR A 239 -12.79 0.01 -5.22
CA TYR A 239 -14.20 -0.10 -4.86
C TYR A 239 -14.54 -1.48 -4.33
N ILE A 240 -14.11 -2.55 -5.00
CA ILE A 240 -14.30 -3.93 -4.55
C ILE A 240 -13.69 -4.14 -3.16
N SER A 241 -12.45 -3.70 -2.99
CA SER A 241 -11.71 -3.85 -1.72
C SER A 241 -12.35 -3.03 -0.61
N ALA A 242 -12.71 -1.78 -0.88
CA ALA A 242 -13.36 -0.91 0.10
C ALA A 242 -14.75 -1.42 0.46
N SER A 243 -15.55 -1.88 -0.51
CA SER A 243 -16.87 -2.44 -0.27
C SER A 243 -16.81 -3.67 0.63
N ILE A 244 -15.90 -4.62 0.36
CA ILE A 244 -15.81 -5.81 1.20
C ILE A 244 -15.22 -5.52 2.58
N GLU A 245 -14.29 -4.57 2.69
CA GLU A 245 -13.75 -4.15 3.98
C GLU A 245 -14.74 -3.33 4.80
N MET A 246 -15.61 -2.53 4.14
CA MET A 246 -16.76 -1.89 4.78
C MET A 246 -17.79 -2.90 5.26
N TYR A 247 -17.92 -4.07 4.61
CA TYR A 247 -18.77 -5.14 5.10
C TYR A 247 -18.15 -5.85 6.32
N LEU A 248 -16.84 -6.14 6.28
CA LEU A 248 -16.17 -6.95 7.31
C LEU A 248 -15.74 -6.14 8.53
N TYR A 249 -15.12 -4.98 8.35
CA TYR A 249 -14.37 -4.29 9.42
C TYR A 249 -14.97 -2.95 9.87
N PHE A 250 -15.99 -2.42 9.18
CA PHE A 250 -16.64 -1.18 9.60
C PHE A 250 -17.47 -1.40 10.89
N PRO A 251 -17.15 -0.72 12.00
CA PRO A 251 -17.80 -0.93 13.29
C PRO A 251 -19.13 -0.17 13.43
N GLY A 252 -19.61 0.46 12.34
CA GLY A 252 -20.69 1.42 12.38
C GLY A 252 -20.22 2.86 12.59
N ASP A 253 -21.12 3.81 12.37
CA ASP A 253 -20.84 5.24 12.56
C ASP A 253 -21.95 5.91 13.39
N SER A 254 -21.60 6.34 14.59
CA SER A 254 -22.48 7.07 15.51
C SER A 254 -22.43 8.59 15.33
N ILE A 255 -21.58 9.11 14.44
CA ILE A 255 -21.35 10.53 14.24
C ILE A 255 -22.27 11.06 13.13
N ASP A 256 -23.14 12.02 13.49
CA ASP A 256 -24.14 12.61 12.60
C ASP A 256 -23.68 13.89 11.87
N ALA A 257 -22.64 14.57 12.38
CA ALA A 257 -22.22 15.92 11.96
C ALA A 257 -20.67 16.05 12.02
N PRO A 258 -20.03 17.03 11.34
CA PRO A 258 -20.58 18.17 10.59
C PRO A 258 -20.91 17.87 9.12
N PHE A 259 -20.69 16.63 8.67
CA PHE A 259 -20.82 16.26 7.26
C PHE A 259 -22.10 15.46 7.05
N PHE A 260 -23.22 16.18 6.94
CA PHE A 260 -24.46 15.60 6.44
C PHE A 260 -24.24 15.22 4.98
N VAL A 261 -24.13 13.91 4.70
CA VAL A 261 -24.35 13.42 3.34
C VAL A 261 -25.82 13.72 3.03
N ASP A 262 -26.01 14.49 1.96
CA ASP A 262 -27.18 15.31 1.68
C ASP A 262 -28.53 14.64 2.02
N SER A 263 -29.36 15.34 2.80
CA SER A 263 -30.76 14.98 3.09
C SER A 263 -31.67 14.88 1.86
N GLN A 264 -31.14 15.17 0.66
CA GLN A 264 -31.79 14.96 -0.63
C GLN A 264 -31.59 13.55 -1.22
N SER A 265 -30.68 12.75 -0.66
CA SER A 265 -30.59 11.32 -0.94
C SER A 265 -31.79 10.60 -0.32
N THR A 266 -32.58 9.90 -1.15
CA THR A 266 -33.66 9.01 -0.68
C THR A 266 -33.15 7.74 0.02
N GLN A 267 -31.83 7.53 0.05
CA GLN A 267 -31.21 6.38 0.70
C GLN A 267 -30.73 6.75 2.11
N PRO A 268 -31.11 6.00 3.16
CA PRO A 268 -30.64 6.24 4.52
C PRO A 268 -29.12 6.07 4.62
N ALA A 269 -28.46 6.90 5.43
CA ALA A 269 -27.03 6.78 5.70
C ALA A 269 -26.69 5.38 6.24
N ARG A 270 -25.63 4.76 5.68
CA ARG A 270 -25.26 3.37 6.00
C ARG A 270 -24.39 3.32 7.24
N LYS A 271 -25.03 3.42 8.40
CA LYS A 271 -24.36 3.57 9.70
C LYS A 271 -24.16 2.26 10.45
N ASN A 272 -24.76 1.17 9.99
CA ASN A 272 -24.71 -0.10 10.69
C ASN A 272 -23.49 -0.93 10.26
N PRO A 273 -22.87 -1.69 11.18
CA PRO A 273 -21.92 -2.74 10.83
C PRO A 273 -22.55 -3.77 9.88
N HIS A 274 -21.73 -4.43 9.06
CA HIS A 274 -22.15 -5.56 8.21
C HIS A 274 -23.36 -5.27 7.29
N ASP A 275 -23.50 -4.05 6.78
CA ASP A 275 -24.55 -3.71 5.82
C ASP A 275 -24.44 -4.62 4.58
N PRO A 276 -25.46 -5.44 4.26
CA PRO A 276 -25.41 -6.40 3.15
C PRO A 276 -25.20 -5.74 1.78
N LEU A 277 -25.51 -4.43 1.65
CA LEU A 277 -25.25 -3.70 0.41
C LEU A 277 -23.76 -3.48 0.15
N HIS A 278 -22.91 -3.47 1.19
CA HIS A 278 -21.46 -3.44 1.03
C HIS A 278 -20.95 -4.77 0.44
N LEU A 279 -21.43 -5.91 0.95
CA LEU A 279 -21.11 -7.21 0.39
C LEU A 279 -21.61 -7.35 -1.06
N GLN A 280 -22.85 -6.94 -1.34
CA GLN A 280 -23.39 -6.97 -2.70
C GLN A 280 -22.57 -6.10 -3.66
N ALA A 281 -22.16 -4.90 -3.25
CA ALA A 281 -21.33 -4.03 -4.07
C ALA A 281 -19.97 -4.66 -4.39
N ALA A 282 -19.34 -5.34 -3.43
CA ALA A 282 -18.08 -6.04 -3.66
C ALA A 282 -18.24 -7.22 -4.64
N VAL A 283 -19.30 -8.00 -4.49
CA VAL A 283 -19.62 -9.12 -5.40
C VAL A 283 -19.90 -8.61 -6.82
N ASP A 284 -20.80 -7.64 -6.97
CA ASP A 284 -21.14 -7.03 -8.27
C ASP A 284 -19.92 -6.39 -8.93
N GLY A 285 -19.11 -5.67 -8.14
CA GLY A 285 -17.88 -5.04 -8.58
C GLY A 285 -16.89 -6.06 -9.14
N TYR A 286 -16.65 -7.14 -8.41
CA TYR A 286 -15.70 -8.16 -8.83
C TYR A 286 -16.18 -8.98 -10.03
N GLU A 287 -17.47 -9.33 -10.06
CA GLU A 287 -18.07 -10.00 -11.21
C GLU A 287 -17.97 -9.13 -12.47
N TRP A 288 -18.23 -7.83 -12.34
CA TRP A 288 -18.04 -6.89 -13.44
C TRP A 288 -16.57 -6.80 -13.88
N LEU A 289 -15.63 -6.63 -12.94
CA LEU A 289 -14.20 -6.51 -13.26
C LEU A 289 -13.72 -7.74 -14.04
N LYS A 290 -14.07 -8.95 -13.57
CA LYS A 290 -13.72 -10.21 -14.24
C LYS A 290 -14.34 -10.32 -15.63
N ASN A 291 -15.61 -9.92 -15.78
CA ASN A 291 -16.32 -10.01 -17.05
C ASN A 291 -15.93 -8.91 -18.05
N SER A 292 -15.41 -7.78 -17.57
CA SER A 292 -14.93 -6.67 -18.40
C SER A 292 -13.73 -7.05 -19.26
N LYS A 293 -12.98 -8.09 -18.84
CA LYS A 293 -11.71 -8.51 -19.47
C LYS A 293 -10.69 -7.39 -19.56
N MET A 294 -10.62 -6.55 -18.53
CA MET A 294 -9.64 -5.47 -18.37
C MET A 294 -8.22 -6.00 -18.07
N THR A 295 -7.79 -6.99 -18.83
CA THR A 295 -6.47 -7.61 -18.74
C THR A 295 -5.77 -7.53 -20.08
N GLY A 296 -4.45 -7.38 -20.03
CA GLY A 296 -3.58 -7.22 -21.18
C GLY A 296 -2.55 -8.35 -21.29
N ILE A 297 -1.31 -7.98 -21.58
CA ILE A 297 -0.21 -8.91 -21.79
C ILE A 297 0.03 -9.76 -20.52
N GLY A 298 0.12 -11.08 -20.70
CA GLY A 298 0.43 -12.01 -19.61
C GLY A 298 -0.70 -12.21 -18.59
N GLY A 299 -1.92 -11.75 -18.89
CA GLY A 299 -3.07 -11.85 -17.96
C GLY A 299 -3.14 -10.73 -16.92
N LEU A 300 -2.15 -9.84 -16.91
CA LEU A 300 -2.06 -8.70 -15.98
C LEU A 300 -3.19 -7.69 -16.23
N TYR A 301 -3.66 -7.04 -15.17
CA TYR A 301 -4.62 -5.95 -15.29
C TYR A 301 -4.00 -4.78 -16.05
N ALA A 302 -4.70 -4.37 -17.11
CA ALA A 302 -4.41 -3.17 -17.87
C ALA A 302 -4.95 -1.93 -17.14
N ASP A 303 -4.69 -0.74 -17.64
CA ASP A 303 -5.04 0.49 -16.92
C ASP A 303 -6.56 0.76 -16.94
N GLY A 304 -7.23 0.50 -18.07
CA GLY A 304 -8.66 0.77 -18.14
C GLY A 304 -9.25 0.83 -19.53
N TYR A 305 -10.54 1.16 -19.58
CA TYR A 305 -11.31 1.31 -20.81
C TYR A 305 -11.85 2.73 -20.98
N HIS A 306 -11.64 3.29 -22.17
CA HIS A 306 -12.51 4.32 -22.73
C HIS A 306 -13.70 3.70 -23.48
N VAL A 307 -14.66 4.54 -23.82
CA VAL A 307 -15.85 4.17 -24.59
C VAL A 307 -15.73 4.72 -26.01
N SER A 308 -15.70 3.82 -27.01
CA SER A 308 -15.49 4.23 -28.39
C SER A 308 -16.58 5.15 -28.92
N GLY A 309 -16.15 6.20 -29.62
CA GLY A 309 -17.04 7.21 -30.17
C GLY A 309 -17.75 8.09 -29.12
N TRP A 310 -17.27 8.12 -27.87
CA TRP A 310 -17.80 9.02 -26.85
C TRP A 310 -17.69 10.50 -27.28
N GLN A 311 -18.79 11.24 -27.17
CA GLN A 311 -18.81 12.69 -27.40
C GLN A 311 -19.42 13.44 -26.20
N SER A 312 -20.54 12.94 -25.67
CA SER A 312 -21.23 13.53 -24.52
C SER A 312 -22.18 12.51 -23.88
N ALA A 313 -22.75 12.83 -22.72
CA ALA A 313 -23.80 11.99 -22.10
C ALA A 313 -25.03 11.79 -23.01
N SER A 314 -25.35 12.77 -23.88
CA SER A 314 -26.43 12.66 -24.86
C SER A 314 -26.04 11.91 -26.13
N ASN A 315 -24.73 11.80 -26.43
CA ASN A 315 -24.18 10.99 -27.51
C ASN A 315 -23.02 10.11 -26.99
N PRO A 316 -23.34 9.02 -26.27
CA PRO A 316 -22.36 8.27 -25.48
C PRO A 316 -21.56 7.23 -26.27
N GLY A 317 -21.57 7.29 -27.61
CA GLY A 317 -20.85 6.34 -28.46
C GLY A 317 -21.36 4.90 -28.33
N SER A 318 -20.43 3.94 -28.30
CA SER A 318 -20.74 2.50 -28.23
C SER A 318 -21.42 2.08 -26.93
N LYS A 319 -21.24 2.86 -25.85
CA LYS A 319 -21.58 2.51 -24.46
C LYS A 319 -20.87 1.26 -23.92
N LYS A 320 -19.90 0.72 -24.65
CA LYS A 320 -19.13 -0.48 -24.29
C LYS A 320 -17.74 -0.07 -23.81
N CYS A 321 -17.15 -0.88 -22.94
CA CYS A 321 -15.75 -0.77 -22.57
C CYS A 321 -14.93 -1.48 -23.65
N ASP A 322 -14.61 -0.76 -24.73
CA ASP A 322 -14.08 -1.32 -25.98
C ASP A 322 -12.77 -0.67 -26.45
N GLU A 323 -12.32 0.41 -25.82
CA GLU A 323 -11.01 1.03 -26.07
C GLU A 323 -10.09 0.83 -24.86
N LEU A 324 -9.36 -0.29 -24.86
CA LEU A 324 -8.44 -0.66 -23.77
C LEU A 324 -7.16 0.19 -23.82
N ASN A 325 -6.83 0.89 -22.74
CA ASN A 325 -5.47 1.32 -22.49
C ASN A 325 -4.68 0.15 -21.88
N SER A 326 -3.79 -0.44 -22.68
CA SER A 326 -3.04 -1.64 -22.31
C SER A 326 -1.90 -1.39 -21.32
N MET A 327 -1.72 -0.16 -20.82
CA MET A 327 -0.71 0.18 -19.82
C MET A 327 -0.82 -0.71 -18.58
N VAL A 328 0.32 -1.11 -18.02
CA VAL A 328 0.38 -1.99 -16.84
C VAL A 328 1.17 -1.29 -15.75
N TYR A 329 0.60 -1.25 -14.56
CA TYR A 329 1.22 -0.69 -13.35
C TYR A 329 1.20 -1.73 -12.24
N THR A 330 2.21 -1.71 -11.35
CA THR A 330 2.31 -2.74 -10.29
C THR A 330 1.13 -2.71 -9.32
N TYR A 331 0.57 -1.53 -9.02
CA TYR A 331 -0.53 -1.38 -8.06
C TYR A 331 -1.87 -2.00 -8.51
N ASN A 332 -2.19 -1.98 -9.81
CA ASN A 332 -3.35 -2.66 -10.42
C ASN A 332 -3.23 -4.20 -10.33
N GLN A 333 -2.09 -4.73 -9.88
CA GLN A 333 -1.92 -6.17 -9.66
C GLN A 333 -2.05 -6.54 -8.18
N GLY A 334 -2.23 -5.54 -7.31
CA GLY A 334 -2.18 -5.70 -5.87
C GLY A 334 -3.53 -5.46 -5.20
N VAL A 335 -4.18 -4.32 -5.48
CA VAL A 335 -5.35 -3.85 -4.71
C VAL A 335 -6.44 -4.91 -4.63
N VAL A 336 -6.80 -5.51 -5.77
CA VAL A 336 -7.84 -6.54 -5.84
C VAL A 336 -7.56 -7.76 -4.94
N LEU A 337 -6.31 -8.04 -4.58
CA LEU A 337 -5.97 -9.18 -3.70
C LEU A 337 -6.60 -9.03 -2.31
N SER A 338 -6.66 -7.81 -1.76
CA SER A 338 -7.40 -7.56 -0.50
C SER A 338 -8.89 -7.82 -0.68
N GLY A 339 -9.47 -7.35 -1.79
CA GLY A 339 -10.86 -7.59 -2.16
C GLY A 339 -11.20 -9.08 -2.26
N LEU A 340 -10.36 -9.85 -2.93
CA LEU A 340 -10.50 -11.30 -3.12
C LEU A 340 -10.43 -12.06 -1.80
N ARG A 341 -9.48 -11.73 -0.93
CA ARG A 341 -9.41 -12.32 0.42
C ARG A 341 -10.68 -12.01 1.21
N GLY A 342 -11.13 -10.76 1.22
CA GLY A 342 -12.35 -10.37 1.90
C GLY A 342 -13.59 -11.10 1.38
N LEU A 343 -13.70 -11.26 0.05
CA LEU A 343 -14.81 -11.95 -0.57
C LEU A 343 -14.83 -13.44 -0.20
N TRP A 344 -13.66 -14.07 -0.11
CA TRP A 344 -13.56 -15.43 0.44
C TRP A 344 -14.01 -15.48 1.90
N LEU A 345 -13.49 -14.59 2.77
CA LEU A 345 -13.89 -14.53 4.18
C LEU A 345 -15.40 -14.35 4.37
N ALA A 346 -16.06 -13.56 3.52
CA ALA A 346 -17.49 -13.28 3.64
C ALA A 346 -18.42 -14.35 3.05
N THR A 347 -17.93 -15.15 2.09
CA THR A 347 -18.78 -16.05 1.28
C THR A 347 -18.35 -17.51 1.28
N ASN A 348 -17.20 -17.82 1.89
CA ASN A 348 -16.54 -19.13 1.85
C ASN A 348 -16.24 -19.65 0.42
N SER A 349 -16.24 -18.79 -0.61
CA SER A 349 -16.03 -19.25 -1.99
C SER A 349 -14.54 -19.28 -2.35
N GLN A 350 -13.97 -20.48 -2.49
CA GLN A 350 -12.56 -20.67 -2.88
C GLN A 350 -12.18 -20.06 -4.24
N LYS A 351 -13.17 -19.72 -5.09
CA LYS A 351 -12.92 -19.09 -6.40
C LYS A 351 -12.09 -17.81 -6.27
N TYR A 352 -12.33 -17.02 -5.21
CA TYR A 352 -11.64 -15.76 -5.01
C TYR A 352 -10.16 -15.96 -4.66
N LEU A 353 -9.84 -16.95 -3.83
CA LEU A 353 -8.45 -17.29 -3.54
C LEU A 353 -7.72 -17.82 -4.78
N ARG A 354 -8.37 -18.68 -5.59
CA ARG A 354 -7.80 -19.18 -6.84
C ARG A 354 -7.47 -18.04 -7.81
N ASP A 355 -8.41 -17.12 -7.99
CA ASP A 355 -8.20 -15.95 -8.85
C ASP A 355 -7.04 -15.06 -8.34
N GLY A 356 -6.92 -14.89 -7.02
CA GLY A 356 -5.83 -14.13 -6.40
C GLY A 356 -4.47 -14.78 -6.60
N HIS A 357 -4.37 -16.10 -6.41
CA HIS A 357 -3.13 -16.85 -6.65
C HIS A 357 -2.72 -16.83 -8.12
N GLU A 358 -3.67 -16.93 -9.05
CA GLU A 358 -3.41 -16.80 -10.49
C GLU A 358 -2.78 -15.44 -10.83
N LEU A 359 -3.33 -14.34 -10.29
CA LEU A 359 -2.76 -13.01 -10.47
C LEU A 359 -1.33 -12.90 -9.91
N VAL A 360 -1.09 -13.41 -8.69
CA VAL A 360 0.26 -13.42 -8.10
C VAL A 360 1.24 -14.20 -8.97
N HIS A 361 0.83 -15.35 -9.52
CA HIS A 361 1.67 -16.11 -10.45
C HIS A 361 2.02 -15.34 -11.72
N GLN A 362 1.08 -14.59 -12.29
CA GLN A 362 1.32 -13.74 -13.45
C GLN A 362 2.30 -12.60 -13.14
N VAL A 363 2.19 -11.98 -11.96
CA VAL A 363 3.16 -10.97 -11.50
C VAL A 363 4.56 -11.55 -11.35
N LEU A 364 4.70 -12.73 -10.72
CA LEU A 364 5.99 -13.41 -10.60
C LEU A 364 6.63 -13.63 -11.98
N GLN A 365 5.86 -14.11 -12.96
CA GLN A 365 6.33 -14.30 -14.34
C GLN A 365 6.73 -12.96 -14.99
N ALA A 366 5.94 -11.91 -14.78
CA ALA A 366 6.18 -10.56 -15.31
C ALA A 366 7.38 -9.84 -14.70
N THR A 367 7.91 -10.34 -13.57
CA THR A 367 9.21 -9.90 -13.03
C THR A 367 10.40 -10.70 -13.57
N GLY A 368 10.17 -11.81 -14.27
CA GLY A 368 11.22 -12.73 -14.74
C GLY A 368 11.72 -13.73 -13.69
N TRP A 369 10.98 -13.91 -12.60
CA TRP A 369 11.25 -14.95 -11.61
C TRP A 369 11.17 -16.35 -12.25
N LEU A 370 12.11 -17.28 -12.04
CA LEU A 370 13.19 -17.37 -11.04
C LEU A 370 14.58 -16.90 -11.52
N ASN A 371 14.74 -16.36 -12.72
CA ASN A 371 16.07 -16.04 -13.26
C ASN A 371 16.62 -14.72 -12.69
N THR A 372 17.18 -14.77 -11.49
CA THR A 372 17.64 -13.59 -10.73
C THR A 372 18.82 -12.84 -11.33
N SER A 373 19.51 -13.44 -12.31
CA SER A 373 20.62 -12.81 -13.03
C SER A 373 20.18 -12.02 -14.26
N SER A 374 18.95 -12.24 -14.74
CA SER A 374 18.45 -11.65 -15.98
C SER A 374 18.22 -10.15 -15.84
N GLN A 375 18.76 -9.38 -16.78
CA GLN A 375 18.52 -7.94 -16.92
C GLN A 375 17.49 -7.62 -18.03
N GLN A 376 16.89 -8.66 -18.63
CA GLN A 376 15.86 -8.49 -19.66
C GLN A 376 14.53 -8.05 -19.03
N TRP A 377 13.93 -6.99 -19.57
CA TRP A 377 12.58 -6.54 -19.22
C TRP A 377 11.53 -7.63 -19.44
N LYS A 378 10.63 -7.82 -18.47
CA LYS A 378 9.56 -8.81 -18.52
C LYS A 378 8.15 -8.22 -18.35
N GLY A 379 8.03 -6.89 -18.34
CA GLY A 379 6.75 -6.16 -18.30
C GLY A 379 6.46 -5.51 -16.95
N LEU A 380 6.85 -6.13 -15.84
CA LEU A 380 6.76 -5.58 -14.47
C LEU A 380 8.03 -5.82 -13.66
N GLY A 381 9.17 -5.93 -14.34
CA GLY A 381 10.42 -6.22 -13.66
C GLY A 381 11.47 -6.91 -14.51
N ARG A 382 12.58 -7.20 -13.83
CA ARG A 382 13.76 -7.90 -14.35
C ARG A 382 14.34 -8.71 -13.20
N GLY A 383 14.89 -9.88 -13.49
CA GLY A 383 15.62 -10.64 -12.48
C GLY A 383 14.76 -11.07 -11.28
N GLY A 384 13.43 -11.06 -11.39
CA GLY A 384 12.55 -11.28 -10.24
C GLY A 384 12.35 -10.06 -9.33
N VAL A 385 12.94 -8.90 -9.64
CA VAL A 385 12.69 -7.64 -8.94
C VAL A 385 11.53 -6.92 -9.61
N LEU A 386 10.53 -6.54 -8.81
CA LEU A 386 9.37 -5.77 -9.24
C LEU A 386 9.79 -4.35 -9.62
N GLU A 387 9.40 -3.89 -10.80
CA GLU A 387 9.71 -2.56 -11.32
C GLU A 387 8.52 -2.02 -12.13
N ASP A 388 8.25 -0.72 -12.03
CA ASP A 388 7.41 -0.02 -12.99
C ASP A 388 8.26 0.40 -14.20
N ALA A 389 7.64 0.55 -15.37
CA ALA A 389 8.37 0.89 -16.60
C ALA A 389 9.19 2.19 -16.48
N CYS A 390 8.75 3.13 -15.65
CA CYS A 390 9.40 4.41 -15.39
C CYS A 390 10.69 4.32 -14.53
N ASP A 391 10.90 3.22 -13.77
CA ASP A 391 11.97 3.11 -12.78
C ASP A 391 13.36 3.18 -13.41
N SER A 392 13.59 2.38 -14.46
CA SER A 392 14.90 2.27 -15.11
C SER A 392 15.34 3.57 -15.78
N ARG A 393 14.38 4.43 -16.17
CA ARG A 393 14.60 5.77 -16.74
C ARG A 393 14.76 6.85 -15.68
N GLY A 394 14.25 6.62 -14.47
CA GLY A 394 14.18 7.63 -13.42
C GLY A 394 13.18 8.74 -13.73
N VAL A 395 12.09 8.41 -14.42
CA VAL A 395 11.02 9.36 -14.83
C VAL A 395 9.69 9.09 -14.14
N CYS A 396 9.69 8.27 -13.08
CA CYS A 396 8.48 8.02 -12.32
C CYS A 396 7.97 9.31 -11.71
N SER A 397 6.68 9.57 -11.91
CA SER A 397 5.98 10.63 -11.22
C SER A 397 5.84 10.30 -9.73
N GLN A 398 5.25 11.23 -8.98
CA GLN A 398 4.92 11.00 -7.58
C GLN A 398 4.00 9.79 -7.40
N ASP A 399 3.03 9.63 -8.30
CA ASP A 399 2.15 8.47 -8.33
C ASP A 399 2.96 7.18 -8.54
N GLY A 400 3.79 7.16 -9.60
CA GLY A 400 4.60 6.01 -9.98
C GLY A 400 5.52 5.49 -8.87
N GLN A 401 6.11 6.39 -8.07
CA GLN A 401 6.95 6.01 -6.94
C GLN A 401 6.20 5.28 -5.82
N THR A 402 4.87 5.38 -5.76
CA THR A 402 4.03 4.78 -4.71
C THR A 402 3.60 3.34 -5.07
N PHE A 403 3.54 2.99 -6.36
CA PHE A 403 2.82 1.81 -6.86
C PHE A 403 3.34 0.46 -6.34
N LYS A 404 4.67 0.27 -6.27
CA LYS A 404 5.26 -0.98 -5.75
C LYS A 404 4.91 -1.21 -4.29
N GLY A 405 4.86 -0.15 -3.48
CA GLY A 405 4.48 -0.25 -2.08
C GLY A 405 3.06 -0.76 -1.89
N ILE A 406 2.12 -0.22 -2.66
CA ILE A 406 0.72 -0.65 -2.68
C ILE A 406 0.61 -2.13 -3.00
N PHE A 407 1.33 -2.60 -4.03
CA PHE A 407 1.34 -4.02 -4.38
C PHE A 407 1.75 -4.90 -3.19
N PHE A 408 2.88 -4.61 -2.54
CA PHE A 408 3.35 -5.40 -1.40
C PHE A 408 2.44 -5.28 -0.18
N HIS A 409 1.78 -4.14 0.04
CA HIS A 409 0.79 -3.98 1.10
C HIS A 409 -0.37 -4.99 0.94
N HIS A 410 -0.97 -5.04 -0.24
CA HIS A 410 -2.11 -5.91 -0.52
C HIS A 410 -1.72 -7.39 -0.66
N LEU A 411 -0.56 -7.71 -1.24
CA LEU A 411 -0.04 -9.08 -1.26
C LEU A 411 0.16 -9.62 0.16
N SER A 412 0.71 -8.79 1.05
CA SER A 412 0.85 -9.13 2.47
C SER A 412 -0.50 -9.30 3.17
N GLY A 413 -1.49 -8.46 2.85
CA GLY A 413 -2.87 -8.64 3.32
C GLY A 413 -3.50 -9.94 2.84
N PHE A 414 -3.27 -10.33 1.58
CA PHE A 414 -3.78 -11.55 0.99
C PHE A 414 -3.18 -12.81 1.63
N CYS A 415 -1.88 -12.81 1.91
CA CYS A 415 -1.13 -14.00 2.29
C CYS A 415 -0.82 -14.17 3.78
N ARG A 416 -1.19 -13.21 4.63
CA ARG A 416 -1.04 -13.38 6.07
C ARG A 416 -2.01 -14.43 6.64
N PRO A 417 -1.67 -15.10 7.74
CA PRO A 417 -2.61 -15.90 8.52
C PRO A 417 -3.84 -15.09 8.92
N LEU A 418 -4.91 -15.83 9.23
CA LEU A 418 -6.12 -15.27 9.80
C LEU A 418 -5.81 -14.56 11.11
N ARG A 419 -6.44 -13.41 11.32
CA ARG A 419 -6.50 -12.73 12.63
C ARG A 419 -7.71 -13.26 13.40
N PRO A 420 -7.78 -13.11 14.73
CA PRO A 420 -8.90 -13.60 15.54
C PRO A 420 -10.29 -13.19 15.00
N GLN A 421 -10.43 -11.93 14.58
CA GLN A 421 -11.69 -11.44 13.99
C GLN A 421 -12.04 -12.12 12.64
N GLU A 422 -11.04 -12.50 11.85
CA GLU A 422 -11.24 -13.12 10.53
C GLU A 422 -11.59 -14.60 10.63
N GLU A 423 -11.10 -15.29 11.66
CA GLU A 423 -11.52 -16.65 11.99
C GLU A 423 -13.03 -16.67 12.23
N GLN A 424 -13.54 -15.71 13.02
CA GLN A 424 -14.98 -15.55 13.26
C GLN A 424 -15.76 -15.27 11.97
N PHE A 425 -15.26 -14.41 11.09
CA PHE A 425 -15.92 -14.13 9.80
C PHE A 425 -16.04 -15.39 8.93
N LEU A 426 -14.99 -16.19 8.88
CA LEU A 426 -14.96 -17.40 8.08
C LEU A 426 -15.89 -18.47 8.66
N GLU A 427 -15.88 -18.67 9.99
CA GLU A 427 -16.82 -19.58 10.68
C GLU A 427 -18.28 -19.20 10.39
N ASP A 428 -18.60 -17.92 10.50
CA ASP A 428 -19.90 -17.36 10.16
C ASP A 428 -20.30 -17.62 8.70
N ALA A 429 -19.36 -17.42 7.77
CA ALA A 429 -19.60 -17.64 6.34
C ALA A 429 -19.84 -19.12 6.03
N ILE A 430 -19.08 -20.03 6.65
CA ILE A 430 -19.28 -21.49 6.53
C ILE A 430 -20.69 -21.87 7.00
N LEU A 431 -21.15 -21.31 8.12
CA LEU A 431 -22.50 -21.57 8.64
C LEU A 431 -23.61 -21.05 7.71
N ARG A 432 -23.40 -19.90 7.06
CA ARG A 432 -24.39 -19.25 6.17
C ARG A 432 -24.39 -19.80 4.74
N HIS A 433 -23.24 -20.24 4.26
CA HIS A 433 -23.01 -20.68 2.89
C HIS A 433 -22.40 -22.08 2.91
N ALA A 434 -23.25 -23.09 3.13
CA ALA A 434 -22.83 -24.48 3.03
C ALA A 434 -22.33 -24.76 1.60
N THR A 435 -21.01 -24.86 1.45
CA THR A 435 -20.31 -25.32 0.25
C THR A 435 -19.85 -26.76 0.45
N ASP A 436 -19.65 -27.51 -0.64
CA ASP A 436 -19.04 -28.85 -0.57
C ASP A 436 -17.55 -28.82 -0.20
N ASP A 437 -16.93 -27.63 -0.19
CA ASP A 437 -15.52 -27.43 0.12
C ASP A 437 -15.27 -27.42 1.65
N ASP A 438 -14.26 -28.16 2.10
CA ASP A 438 -13.75 -28.08 3.48
C ASP A 438 -12.96 -26.77 3.66
N GLY A 439 -13.52 -25.82 4.41
CA GLY A 439 -12.91 -24.51 4.66
C GLY A 439 -11.51 -24.59 5.26
N THR A 440 -11.21 -25.65 6.04
CA THR A 440 -9.88 -25.89 6.61
C THR A 440 -8.89 -26.25 5.53
N GLU A 441 -9.24 -27.19 4.64
CA GLU A 441 -8.40 -27.61 3.52
C GLU A 441 -8.14 -26.45 2.55
N VAL A 442 -9.16 -25.64 2.26
CA VAL A 442 -9.04 -24.44 1.41
C VAL A 442 -8.05 -23.45 2.01
N TYR A 443 -8.13 -23.18 3.32
CA TYR A 443 -7.20 -22.28 4.01
C TYR A 443 -5.78 -22.84 4.03
N GLU A 444 -5.59 -24.13 4.33
CA GLU A 444 -4.26 -24.76 4.29
C GLU A 444 -3.63 -24.69 2.90
N GLN A 445 -4.40 -24.93 1.84
CA GLN A 445 -3.93 -24.82 0.47
C GLN A 445 -3.54 -23.38 0.11
N HIS A 446 -4.33 -22.40 0.55
CA HIS A 446 -4.01 -20.98 0.39
C HIS A 446 -2.69 -20.62 1.07
N MET A 447 -2.52 -21.00 2.34
CA MET A 447 -1.29 -20.73 3.10
C MET A 447 -0.07 -21.43 2.50
N LYS A 448 -0.23 -22.66 1.99
CA LYS A 448 0.84 -23.39 1.29
C LYS A 448 1.33 -22.62 0.05
N GLN A 449 0.41 -22.08 -0.75
CA GLN A 449 0.77 -21.27 -1.93
C GLN A 449 1.42 -19.95 -1.52
N CYS A 450 0.88 -19.28 -0.50
CA CYS A 450 1.45 -18.04 0.02
C CYS A 450 2.88 -18.22 0.53
N ARG A 451 3.16 -19.30 1.27
CA ARG A 451 4.54 -19.64 1.71
C ARG A 451 5.49 -19.82 0.53
N ALA A 452 5.03 -20.37 -0.60
CA ALA A 452 5.85 -20.56 -1.80
C ALA A 452 6.32 -19.22 -2.42
N TYR A 453 5.66 -18.10 -2.14
CA TYR A 453 6.09 -16.76 -2.57
C TYR A 453 7.22 -16.17 -1.71
N GLY A 454 7.49 -16.73 -0.52
CA GLY A 454 8.47 -16.21 0.43
C GLY A 454 9.87 -15.93 -0.14
N PRO A 455 10.46 -16.83 -0.95
CA PRO A 455 11.75 -16.56 -1.59
C PRO A 455 11.74 -15.34 -2.53
N TRP A 456 10.63 -15.08 -3.23
CA TRP A 456 10.47 -13.92 -4.11
C TRP A 456 10.26 -12.63 -3.31
N VAL A 457 9.47 -12.66 -2.23
CA VAL A 457 9.30 -11.54 -1.29
C VAL A 457 10.66 -11.16 -0.68
N ARG A 458 11.43 -12.15 -0.21
CA ARG A 458 12.79 -11.94 0.33
C ARG A 458 13.73 -11.34 -0.70
N HIS A 459 13.64 -11.77 -1.95
CA HIS A 459 14.45 -11.23 -3.04
C HIS A 459 14.17 -9.74 -3.26
N ASN A 460 12.89 -9.35 -3.32
CA ASN A 460 12.49 -7.95 -3.49
C ASN A 460 12.83 -7.08 -2.27
N ALA A 461 12.65 -7.59 -1.05
CA ALA A 461 13.03 -6.87 0.17
C ALA A 461 14.54 -6.59 0.20
N ARG A 462 15.37 -7.58 -0.16
CA ARG A 462 16.82 -7.39 -0.28
C ARG A 462 17.17 -6.38 -1.36
N ALA A 463 16.53 -6.46 -2.53
CA ALA A 463 16.73 -5.49 -3.61
C ALA A 463 16.41 -4.05 -3.14
N ALA A 464 15.29 -3.85 -2.45
CA ALA A 464 14.92 -2.56 -1.88
C ALA A 464 15.94 -2.06 -0.84
N LEU A 465 16.40 -2.92 0.08
CA LEU A 465 17.40 -2.59 1.10
C LEU A 465 18.72 -2.08 0.50
N MET A 466 19.12 -2.63 -0.65
CA MET A 466 20.35 -2.22 -1.34
C MET A 466 20.26 -0.80 -1.92
N THR A 467 19.06 -0.22 -2.03
CA THR A 467 18.87 1.16 -2.52
C THR A 467 19.02 2.22 -1.44
N ARG A 468 19.17 1.84 -0.17
CA ARG A 468 19.26 2.80 0.93
C ARG A 468 20.52 3.67 0.79
N ASP A 469 20.34 4.99 0.89
CA ASP A 469 21.46 5.91 1.00
C ASP A 469 22.04 5.92 2.44
N SER A 470 23.03 6.79 2.67
CA SER A 470 23.63 6.97 4.01
C SER A 470 22.65 7.49 5.08
N ASP A 471 21.53 8.08 4.69
CA ASP A 471 20.47 8.53 5.59
C ASP A 471 19.41 7.45 5.84
N GLY A 472 19.54 6.27 5.21
CA GLY A 472 18.58 5.17 5.29
C GLY A 472 17.35 5.32 4.38
N LYS A 473 17.36 6.26 3.43
CA LYS A 473 16.22 6.52 2.53
C LYS A 473 16.20 5.56 1.36
N PHE A 474 15.05 4.95 1.09
CA PHE A 474 14.89 4.00 -0.01
C PHE A 474 14.77 4.69 -1.37
N GLY A 475 15.31 4.05 -2.41
CA GLY A 475 15.16 4.43 -3.82
C GLY A 475 13.99 3.72 -4.51
N THR A 476 13.58 4.22 -5.68
CA THR A 476 12.49 3.64 -6.48
C THR A 476 12.93 2.44 -7.32
N TRP A 477 14.16 2.44 -7.85
CA TRP A 477 14.68 1.40 -8.72
C TRP A 477 15.48 0.36 -7.93
N TRP A 478 14.78 -0.67 -7.44
CA TRP A 478 15.33 -1.72 -6.59
C TRP A 478 16.35 -2.63 -7.29
N GLY A 479 16.36 -2.67 -8.62
CA GLY A 479 17.34 -3.42 -9.41
C GLY A 479 18.77 -2.86 -9.39
N ARG A 480 19.02 -1.72 -8.71
CA ARG A 480 20.35 -1.09 -8.60
C ARG A 480 20.73 -0.78 -7.16
N ALA A 481 21.87 -1.30 -6.74
CA ALA A 481 22.44 -1.00 -5.44
C ALA A 481 22.97 0.44 -5.36
N TYR A 482 22.99 0.99 -4.15
CA TYR A 482 23.54 2.29 -3.84
C TYR A 482 25.01 2.41 -4.28
N HIS A 483 25.37 3.52 -4.91
CA HIS A 483 26.70 3.81 -5.50
C HIS A 483 27.15 2.85 -6.61
N GLN A 484 26.28 1.98 -7.13
CA GLN A 484 26.59 1.16 -8.29
C GLN A 484 26.32 1.95 -9.58
N LEU A 485 27.40 2.48 -10.16
CA LEU A 485 27.38 3.37 -11.34
C LEU A 485 27.73 2.68 -12.67
N ASP A 486 27.65 1.35 -12.73
CA ASP A 486 28.00 0.59 -13.94
C ASP A 486 27.15 1.07 -15.12
N ALA A 487 27.79 1.76 -16.07
CA ALA A 487 27.17 2.26 -17.29
C ALA A 487 26.68 1.07 -18.12
N ASN A 488 25.38 0.79 -18.06
CA ASN A 488 24.80 -0.38 -18.69
C ASN A 488 23.59 0.00 -19.55
N GLU A 489 23.45 -0.68 -20.69
CA GLU A 489 22.36 -0.58 -21.68
C GLU A 489 20.94 -0.86 -21.12
N ILE A 490 20.85 -1.17 -19.82
CA ILE A 490 19.62 -1.48 -19.10
C ILE A 490 18.88 -0.20 -18.70
N VAL A 491 19.63 0.90 -18.51
CA VAL A 491 19.03 2.23 -18.37
C VAL A 491 18.24 2.51 -19.65
N ASP A 492 16.97 2.88 -19.50
CA ASP A 492 16.02 3.10 -20.60
C ASP A 492 15.49 1.89 -21.36
N SER A 493 15.87 0.68 -20.96
CA SER A 493 15.44 -0.57 -21.62
C SER A 493 13.99 -0.99 -21.28
N SER A 494 13.30 -0.32 -20.36
CA SER A 494 11.89 -0.64 -20.06
C SER A 494 11.00 -0.16 -21.19
N THR A 495 10.12 -1.02 -21.66
CA THR A 495 9.12 -0.71 -22.68
C THR A 495 7.72 -0.87 -22.11
N ILE A 496 6.81 0.01 -22.53
CA ILE A 496 5.38 -0.17 -22.33
C ILE A 496 4.79 -0.91 -23.55
N PRO A 497 3.60 -1.51 -23.46
CA PRO A 497 2.93 -2.12 -24.62
C PRO A 497 2.73 -1.12 -25.79
N ASP A 498 2.73 -1.59 -27.04
CA ASP A 498 2.78 -0.74 -28.24
C ASP A 498 1.62 0.27 -28.36
N ASP A 499 0.46 -0.02 -27.78
CA ASP A 499 -0.74 0.84 -27.77
C ASP A 499 -1.05 1.43 -26.37
N ALA A 500 -0.13 1.30 -25.42
CA ALA A 500 -0.30 1.82 -24.07
C ALA A 500 -0.05 3.32 -23.99
N VAL A 501 -0.86 4.02 -23.19
CA VAL A 501 -0.63 5.41 -22.82
C VAL A 501 -0.36 5.48 -21.33
N ASP A 502 0.83 5.91 -20.96
CA ASP A 502 1.23 6.09 -19.55
C ASP A 502 0.72 7.45 -19.02
N TYR A 503 -0.57 7.53 -18.67
CA TYR A 503 -1.15 8.75 -18.10
C TYR A 503 -0.51 9.18 -16.77
N ARG A 504 0.18 8.27 -16.07
CA ARG A 504 0.71 8.53 -14.73
C ARG A 504 2.12 9.08 -14.75
N ASN A 505 2.91 8.77 -15.78
CA ASN A 505 4.32 9.19 -15.89
C ASN A 505 4.64 9.96 -17.19
N ALA A 506 3.68 10.15 -18.12
CA ALA A 506 3.94 10.85 -19.39
C ALA A 506 4.13 12.38 -19.27
N ASP A 507 3.66 13.01 -18.19
CA ASP A 507 3.64 14.48 -18.06
C ASP A 507 4.92 15.11 -17.51
N ASP A 508 5.91 14.32 -17.09
CA ASP A 508 7.27 14.81 -16.98
C ASP A 508 7.87 14.85 -18.39
N LYS A 509 7.39 15.82 -19.20
CA LYS A 509 8.17 16.39 -20.30
C LYS A 509 9.55 16.56 -19.75
N ILE A 510 10.46 15.72 -20.23
CA ILE A 510 11.88 15.71 -19.94
C ILE A 510 12.30 17.17 -19.78
N LYS A 511 12.35 17.66 -18.53
CA LYS A 511 13.32 18.66 -18.18
C LYS A 511 14.60 17.87 -18.30
N SER A 512 15.11 17.84 -19.52
CA SER A 512 16.51 17.70 -19.80
C SER A 512 17.16 18.92 -19.15
N SER A 513 17.15 18.99 -17.83
CA SER A 513 18.20 19.64 -17.08
C SER A 513 19.38 18.68 -17.10
N THR A 514 19.94 18.51 -18.29
CA THR A 514 21.36 18.22 -18.52
C THR A 514 22.24 19.40 -18.07
N ILE A 515 21.79 20.15 -17.05
CA ILE A 515 22.49 21.26 -16.41
C ILE A 515 22.36 21.06 -14.90
N GLY A 516 22.78 19.88 -14.45
CA GLY A 516 22.98 19.53 -13.06
C GLY A 516 24.14 18.54 -13.00
N PRO A 517 24.90 18.47 -11.90
CA PRO A 517 25.90 17.42 -11.74
C PRO A 517 25.24 16.06 -11.95
N MET A 518 25.87 15.19 -12.75
CA MET A 518 25.41 13.82 -12.95
C MET A 518 25.14 13.19 -11.57
N PRO A 519 23.94 12.64 -11.32
CA PRO A 519 23.63 12.01 -10.05
C PRO A 519 24.68 10.95 -9.72
N LYS A 520 25.16 10.95 -8.48
CA LYS A 520 26.14 9.96 -7.99
C LYS A 520 25.51 8.59 -7.73
N ASP A 521 24.19 8.49 -7.88
CA ASP A 521 23.39 7.29 -7.67
C ASP A 521 22.15 7.29 -8.58
N TYR A 522 21.78 6.13 -9.12
CA TYR A 522 20.65 6.03 -10.05
C TYR A 522 19.29 6.34 -9.41
N ASN A 523 19.15 6.12 -8.10
CA ASN A 523 17.93 6.41 -7.36
C ASN A 523 17.80 7.89 -6.96
N ASP A 524 18.80 8.73 -7.25
CA ASP A 524 18.73 10.19 -7.09
C ASP A 524 18.25 10.90 -8.39
N ARG A 525 17.94 10.15 -9.45
CA ARG A 525 17.39 10.70 -10.69
C ARG A 525 15.92 11.08 -10.54
N GLY A 526 15.46 11.99 -11.39
CA GLY A 526 14.06 12.44 -11.40
C GLY A 526 13.68 13.08 -10.07
N ARG A 527 12.64 12.53 -9.42
CA ARG A 527 12.20 12.96 -8.08
C ARG A 527 13.12 12.49 -6.95
N GLY A 528 14.05 11.58 -7.23
CA GLY A 528 14.99 11.02 -6.25
C GLY A 528 14.31 10.11 -5.21
N ARG A 529 14.92 10.04 -4.02
CA ARG A 529 14.37 9.34 -2.85
C ARG A 529 13.31 10.21 -2.17
N THR A 530 12.07 9.75 -2.16
CA THR A 530 10.93 10.49 -1.63
C THR A 530 10.24 9.71 -0.50
N VAL A 531 9.18 10.29 0.07
CA VAL A 531 8.37 9.59 1.08
C VAL A 531 7.62 8.39 0.47
N GLU A 532 7.27 8.45 -0.82
CA GLU A 532 6.63 7.37 -1.57
C GLU A 532 7.59 6.19 -1.77
N THR A 533 8.85 6.43 -2.11
CA THR A 533 9.86 5.36 -2.22
C THR A 533 10.18 4.76 -0.85
N GLN A 534 10.23 5.59 0.21
CA GLN A 534 10.35 5.15 1.60
C GLN A 534 9.19 4.23 2.00
N SER A 535 7.96 4.61 1.63
CA SER A 535 6.75 3.83 1.84
C SER A 535 6.80 2.47 1.14
N GLY A 536 7.36 2.42 -0.08
CA GLY A 536 7.63 1.17 -0.78
C GLY A 536 8.59 0.25 -0.02
N GLY A 537 9.67 0.80 0.54
CA GLY A 537 10.60 0.07 1.40
C GLY A 537 9.94 -0.53 2.65
N ILE A 538 9.10 0.26 3.33
CA ILE A 538 8.32 -0.23 4.49
C ILE A 538 7.38 -1.36 4.09
N ALA A 539 6.65 -1.23 2.99
CA ALA A 539 5.67 -2.23 2.56
C ALA A 539 6.33 -3.58 2.24
N VAL A 540 7.47 -3.60 1.55
CA VAL A 540 8.17 -4.85 1.20
C VAL A 540 8.89 -5.47 2.41
N LEU A 541 9.44 -4.66 3.32
CA LEU A 541 10.03 -5.16 4.57
C LEU A 541 8.97 -5.72 5.51
N ARG A 542 7.82 -5.06 5.62
CA ARG A 542 6.64 -5.57 6.31
C ARG A 542 6.21 -6.92 5.75
N ALA A 543 6.14 -7.05 4.42
CA ALA A 543 5.84 -8.32 3.79
C ALA A 543 6.88 -9.40 4.17
N LEU A 544 8.19 -9.13 4.05
CA LEU A 544 9.20 -10.11 4.45
C LEU A 544 9.08 -10.50 5.92
N TYR A 545 8.93 -9.53 6.82
CA TYR A 545 8.81 -9.76 8.26
C TYR A 545 7.64 -10.68 8.59
N GLN A 546 6.50 -10.45 7.96
CA GLN A 546 5.33 -11.30 8.10
C GLN A 546 5.61 -12.74 7.64
N TRP A 547 6.14 -12.94 6.44
CA TRP A 547 6.47 -14.28 5.93
C TRP A 547 7.41 -15.04 6.87
N GLN A 548 8.44 -14.37 7.39
CA GLN A 548 9.37 -15.03 8.31
C GLN A 548 8.73 -15.32 9.67
N SER A 549 7.84 -14.45 10.15
CA SER A 549 7.14 -14.66 11.43
C SER A 549 6.25 -15.90 11.39
N TYR A 550 5.64 -16.21 10.22
CA TYR A 550 4.76 -17.38 10.07
C TYR A 550 5.49 -18.71 9.95
N ASP A 551 6.72 -18.72 9.46
CA ASP A 551 7.52 -19.94 9.34
C ASP A 551 8.15 -20.33 10.70
N ALA A 552 8.17 -19.40 11.67
CA ALA A 552 8.69 -19.60 13.02
C ALA A 552 7.61 -19.91 14.07
N MET A 553 6.33 -19.68 13.73
CA MET A 553 5.15 -20.10 14.51
C MET A 553 4.69 -21.48 14.03
#